data_AF-A0A9E2VB65-F1
#
_entry.id   AF-A0A9E2VB65-F1
#
_cell.length_a   1.000
_cell.length_b   1.000
_cell.length_c   1.000
_cell.angle_alpha   90.00
_cell.angle_beta   90.00
_cell.angle_gamma   90.00
#
_symmetry.space_group_name_H-M   'P 1'
#
loop_
_entity.id
_entity.type
_entity.pdbx_description
1 polymer ?
#
loop_
_entity_poly.entity_id
_entity_poly.type
_entity_poly.pdbx_seq_one_letter_code
_entity_poly.pdbx_strand_id
1 'polypeptide(L)' 'MPKLIPREYVLRVCRPGMENACSYLMCSSKGFECAKGTEFEKRINAKRNANVMNALSSNCPGIDSLDKKETLN' A
#
# COMPACT_ATOMS: atom_id res chain seq x y z
N MET A 1 3.37 -14.37 0.23
CA MET A 1 3.96 -13.18 -0.43
C MET A 1 2.82 -12.27 -0.86
N PRO A 2 2.96 -10.94 -0.75
CA PRO A 2 1.93 -10.00 -1.19
C PRO A 2 1.65 -10.16 -2.68
N LYS A 3 0.39 -10.04 -3.10
CA LYS A 3 0.03 -9.96 -4.51
C LYS A 3 0.54 -8.65 -5.11
N LEU A 4 0.98 -8.70 -6.37
CA LEU A 4 1.43 -7.52 -7.10
C LEU A 4 0.26 -6.58 -7.38
N ILE A 5 0.49 -5.29 -7.18
CA ILE A 5 -0.45 -4.21 -7.47
C ILE A 5 -0.15 -3.68 -8.88
N PRO A 6 -1.15 -3.58 -9.77
CA PRO A 6 -0.99 -2.94 -11.06
C PRO A 6 -0.54 -1.48 -10.92
N ARG A 7 0.28 -1.00 -11.86
CA ARG A 7 0.81 0.37 -11.83
C ARG A 7 -0.30 1.42 -11.84
N GLU A 8 -1.36 1.18 -12.59
CA GLU A 8 -2.53 2.06 -12.72
C GLU A 8 -3.24 2.21 -11.37
N TYR A 9 -3.36 1.12 -10.61
CA TYR A 9 -3.90 1.15 -9.25
C TYR A 9 -3.00 1.96 -8.32
N VAL A 10 -1.67 1.80 -8.42
CA VAL A 10 -0.72 2.58 -7.62
C VAL A 10 -0.88 4.07 -7.88
N LEU A 11 -0.99 4.49 -9.14
CA LEU A 11 -1.15 5.91 -9.48
C LEU A 11 -2.50 6.47 -9.03
N ARG A 12 -3.60 5.72 -9.25
CA ARG A 12 -4.96 6.17 -8.94
C ARG A 12 -5.27 6.15 -7.44
N VAL A 13 -4.94 5.04 -6.79
CA VAL A 13 -5.28 4.76 -5.39
C VAL A 13 -4.17 5.21 -4.48
N CYS A 14 -2.94 4.74 -4.70
CA CYS A 14 -1.82 5.02 -3.81
C CYS A 14 -1.17 6.39 -3.98
N ARG A 15 -1.37 7.07 -5.12
CA ARG A 15 -1.01 8.48 -5.36
C ARG A 15 0.37 8.87 -4.78
N PRO A 16 1.46 8.18 -5.17
CA PRO A 16 2.79 8.49 -4.66
C PRO A 16 3.17 9.95 -4.93
N GLY A 17 3.78 10.60 -3.95
CA GLY A 17 4.15 12.03 -4.01
C GLY A 17 3.06 13.00 -3.55
N MET A 18 1.86 12.53 -3.20
CA MET A 18 0.76 13.34 -2.66
C MET A 18 0.63 13.12 -1.14
N GLU A 19 -0.05 14.04 -0.43
CA GLU A 19 -0.33 13.91 1.02
C GLU A 19 -1.02 12.58 1.37
N ASN A 20 -1.88 12.07 0.49
CA ASN A 20 -2.65 10.84 0.70
C ASN A 20 -1.93 9.57 0.18
N ALA A 21 -0.60 9.58 0.14
CA ALA A 21 0.17 8.46 -0.37
C ALA A 21 0.02 7.19 0.50
N CYS A 22 0.00 6.02 -0.14
CA CYS A 22 -0.04 4.71 0.53
C CYS A 22 1.19 4.51 1.43
N SER A 23 0.96 4.45 2.74
CA SER A 23 2.00 4.13 3.73
C SER A 23 2.58 2.72 3.57
N TYR A 24 1.76 1.76 3.14
CA TYR A 24 2.12 0.34 3.02
C TYR A 24 2.56 -0.05 1.61
N LEU A 25 2.71 0.89 0.68
CA LEU A 25 3.20 0.59 -0.66
C LEU A 25 4.70 0.26 -0.60
N MET A 26 5.07 -0.89 -1.14
CA MET A 26 6.44 -1.33 -1.29
C MET A 26 6.76 -1.58 -2.76
N CYS A 27 8.04 -1.46 -3.12
CA CYS A 27 8.56 -1.85 -4.43
C CYS A 27 9.56 -2.99 -4.24
N SER A 28 9.33 -4.10 -4.94
CA SER A 28 10.21 -5.27 -4.98
C SER A 28 10.73 -5.49 -6.40
N SER A 29 11.58 -6.49 -6.60
CA SER A 29 12.03 -6.90 -7.94
C SER A 29 10.90 -7.38 -8.85
N LYS A 30 9.74 -7.70 -8.29
CA LYS A 30 8.56 -8.16 -9.03
C LYS A 30 7.57 -7.03 -9.34
N GLY A 31 7.76 -5.84 -8.77
CA GLY A 31 6.89 -4.68 -8.97
C GLY A 31 6.37 -4.10 -7.66
N PHE A 32 5.15 -3.54 -7.69
CA PHE A 32 4.54 -2.91 -6.52
C PHE A 32 3.78 -3.91 -5.67
N GLU A 33 3.91 -3.80 -4.35
CA GLU A 33 3.29 -4.69 -3.36
C GLU A 33 2.67 -3.88 -2.22
N CYS A 34 1.62 -4.42 -1.58
CA CYS A 34 1.05 -3.84 -0.36
C CYS A 34 1.55 -4.62 0.86
N ALA A 35 2.25 -3.95 1.77
CA ALA A 35 2.81 -4.52 2.98
C ALA A 35 1.76 -4.78 4.09
N LYS A 36 0.52 -4.34 3.89
CA LYS A 36 -0.59 -4.54 4.84
C LYS A 36 -0.96 -6.02 4.92
N GLY A 37 -1.05 -6.55 6.13
CA GLY A 37 -1.18 -7.98 6.44
C GLY A 37 0.14 -8.75 6.46
N THR A 38 1.30 -8.07 6.38
CA THR A 38 2.62 -8.72 6.43
C THR A 38 3.40 -8.31 7.68
N GLU A 39 4.50 -8.99 7.98
CA GLU A 39 5.42 -8.59 9.06
C GLU A 39 6.02 -7.18 8.88
N PHE A 40 6.05 -6.65 7.65
CA PHE A 40 6.49 -5.28 7.40
C PHE A 40 5.47 -4.24 7.89
N GLU A 41 4.19 -4.61 8.03
CA GLU A 41 3.16 -3.70 8.53
C GLU A 41 3.52 -3.14 9.91
N LYS A 42 4.02 -3.97 10.83
CA LYS A 42 4.43 -3.55 12.17
C LYS A 42 5.50 -2.45 12.12
N ARG A 43 6.48 -2.61 11.22
CA ARG A 43 7.58 -1.63 11.04
C ARG A 43 7.07 -0.33 10.43
N ILE A 44 6.14 -0.42 9.48
CA ILE A 44 5.53 0.76 8.84
C ILE A 44 4.64 1.49 9.84
N ASN A 45 3.83 0.79 10.64
CA ASN A 45 3.01 1.37 11.70
C ASN A 45 3.84 2.11 12.75
N ALA A 46 4.99 1.55 13.16
CA ALA A 46 5.90 2.24 14.06
C ALA A 46 6.39 3.58 13.47
N LYS A 47 6.74 3.60 12.17
CA LYS A 47 7.15 4.84 11.48
C LYS A 47 6.01 5.84 11.32
N ARG A 48 4.80 5.37 10.97
CA ARG A 48 3.58 6.19 10.88
C ARG A 48 3.29 6.86 12.21
N ASN A 49 3.27 6.09 13.30
CA ASN A 49 2.94 6.58 14.64
C ASN A 49 4.01 7.52 15.21
N ALA A 50 5.26 7.34 14.80
CA ALA A 50 6.35 8.25 15.15
C ALA A 50 6.41 9.51 14.26
N ASN A 51 5.48 9.67 13.30
CA ASN A 51 5.46 10.78 12.34
C ASN A 51 6.78 10.95 11.56
N VAL A 52 7.50 9.85 11.29
CA VAL A 52 8.77 9.86 10.52
C VAL A 52 8.56 9.51 9.05
N MET A 53 7.33 9.62 8.55
CA MET A 53 6.99 9.39 7.13
C MET A 53 5.80 10.25 6.72
N ASN A 54 5.80 10.68 5.46
CA ASN A 54 4.73 11.53 4.88
C ASN A 54 3.57 10.70 4.31
N ALA A 55 3.83 9.44 3.94
CA ALA A 55 2.79 8.56 3.43
C ALA A 55 1.98 7.98 4.61
N LEU A 56 0.82 8.55 4.90
CA LEU A 56 0.00 8.17 6.06
C LEU A 56 -1.30 7.44 5.68
N SER A 57 -1.60 7.29 4.39
CA SER A 57 -2.86 6.68 3.96
C SER A 57 -2.82 5.14 4.01
N SER A 58 -3.97 4.54 4.30
CA SER A 58 -4.20 3.08 4.38
C SER A 58 -5.12 2.60 3.24
N ASN A 59 -4.77 2.98 2.02
CA ASN A 59 -5.58 2.85 0.80
C ASN A 59 -5.15 1.70 -0.14
N CYS A 60 -4.06 0.98 0.14
CA CYS A 60 -3.77 -0.27 -0.59
C CYS A 60 -4.51 -1.46 0.03
N PRO A 61 -4.82 -2.49 -0.78
CA PRO A 61 -5.78 -3.52 -0.40
C PRO A 61 -5.24 -4.39 0.74
N GLY A 62 -3.95 -4.72 0.73
CA GLY A 62 -3.31 -5.68 1.63
C GLY A 62 -3.13 -7.05 0.97
N ILE A 63 -2.67 -8.03 1.75
CA ILE A 63 -2.33 -9.36 1.24
C ILE A 63 -3.55 -10.17 0.75
N ASP A 64 -4.75 -9.88 1.26
CA ASP A 64 -5.95 -10.74 1.08
C ASP A 64 -6.97 -10.23 0.04
N SER A 65 -6.71 -9.13 -0.66
CA SER A 65 -7.78 -8.28 -1.19
C SER A 65 -7.74 -7.97 -2.70
N LEU A 66 -6.93 -8.68 -3.47
CA LEU A 66 -6.94 -8.57 -4.95
C LEU A 66 -7.88 -9.56 -5.66
N ASP A 67 -8.64 -10.40 -4.94
CA ASP A 67 -9.70 -11.24 -5.52
C ASP A 67 -11.10 -10.62 -5.46
N LYS A 68 -11.27 -9.51 -4.74
CA LYS A 68 -12.51 -8.73 -4.78
C LYS A 68 -12.39 -7.76 -5.94
N LYS A 69 -12.95 -8.16 -7.09
CA LYS A 69 -13.30 -7.24 -8.19
C LYS A 69 -13.72 -5.91 -7.59
N GLU A 70 -13.16 -4.82 -8.11
CA GLU A 70 -13.64 -3.47 -7.86
C GLU A 70 -15.14 -3.41 -8.17
N THR A 71 -15.99 -3.65 -7.18
CA THR A 71 -17.39 -3.21 -7.20
C THR A 71 -17.38 -1.74 -6.80
N LEU A 72 -16.84 -0.90 -7.68
CA LEU A 72 -17.19 0.52 -7.68
C LEU A 72 -18.45 0.65 -8.54
N ASN A 73 -19.60 0.59 -7.87
CA ASN A 73 -20.80 1.29 -8.32
C ASN A 73 -20.69 2.76 -7.92
#